data_AF-A0ABD4XG45-F1
#
_entry.id   AF-A0ABD4XG45-F1
#
_cell.length_a   1.000
_cell.length_b   1.000
_cell.length_c   1.000
_cell.angle_alpha   90.00
_cell.angle_beta   90.00
_cell.angle_gamma   90.00
#
_symmetry.space_group_name_H-M   'P 1'
#
loop_
_entity.id
_entity.type
_entity.pdbx_description
1 polymer ?
#
loop_
_entity_poly.entity_id
_entity_poly.type
_entity_poly.pdbx_seq_one_letter_code
_entity_poly.pdbx_strand_id
1 'polypeptide(L)'
;MQEATPGRTVMLEMAWEVDLKASSIKKYLKPNTIQGRKSTFSNAFASALAPYDTYSEAAVAEAIGDLDQDPAKDLYCVYCEKEAATWDHVFNRVVKGEFSGHGHRIRNLVPCCRTCNERKGKKHWKTFLELLNPEDKEQRIGRMERFLHAHAAPDDYEIIQSKAPEELRQFLQIRAEIFRLMAEADQLAEKIRKKATT
;
A
#
# COMPACT_ATOMS: atom_id res chain seq x y z
N MET A 1 -36.20 -13.04 -43.87
CA MET A 1 -35.82 -13.16 -42.45
C MET A 1 -34.44 -13.80 -42.43
N GLN A 2 -33.42 -12.94 -42.52
CA GLN A 2 -32.41 -12.68 -41.48
C GLN A 2 -31.33 -13.77 -41.45
N GLU A 3 -30.28 -13.52 -42.22
CA GLU A 3 -29.00 -14.21 -42.19
C GLU A 3 -28.27 -13.90 -40.88
N ALA A 4 -27.68 -14.94 -40.28
CA ALA A 4 -26.87 -14.84 -39.08
C ALA A 4 -25.42 -14.51 -39.46
N THR A 5 -24.94 -13.34 -39.05
CA THR A 5 -23.51 -12.98 -39.13
C THR A 5 -22.86 -13.24 -37.76
N PRO A 6 -21.77 -14.02 -37.65
CA PRO A 6 -21.10 -14.21 -36.37
C PRO A 6 -20.34 -12.93 -36.00
N GLY A 7 -20.66 -12.39 -34.82
CA GLY A 7 -20.01 -11.24 -34.23
C GLY A 7 -18.52 -11.47 -34.04
N ARG A 8 -17.73 -10.58 -34.65
CA ARG A 8 -16.28 -10.53 -34.64
C ARG A 8 -15.80 -10.27 -33.20
N THR A 9 -15.18 -11.26 -32.57
CA THR A 9 -14.43 -11.08 -31.31
C THR A 9 -13.32 -10.06 -31.54
N VAL A 10 -13.50 -8.85 -31.04
CA VAL A 10 -12.43 -7.84 -30.96
C VAL A 10 -11.60 -8.16 -29.73
N MET A 11 -10.57 -8.98 -29.92
CA MET A 11 -9.45 -9.06 -28.99
C MET A 11 -8.75 -7.71 -29.03
N LEU A 12 -8.99 -6.86 -28.02
CA LEU A 12 -8.19 -5.67 -27.80
C LEU A 12 -6.80 -6.14 -27.33
N GLU A 13 -5.90 -6.40 -28.27
CA GLU A 13 -4.46 -6.49 -27.97
C GLU A 13 -4.01 -5.11 -27.49
N MET A 14 -3.91 -4.96 -26.17
CA MET A 14 -3.18 -3.84 -25.58
C MET A 14 -1.69 -4.04 -25.91
N ALA A 15 -1.26 -3.48 -27.04
CA ALA A 15 0.15 -3.38 -27.39
C ALA A 15 0.86 -2.57 -26.31
N TRP A 16 1.66 -3.23 -25.47
CA TRP A 16 2.56 -2.58 -24.54
C TRP A 16 3.74 -2.03 -25.34
N GLU A 17 3.65 -0.79 -25.75
CA GLU A 17 4.75 -0.11 -26.43
C GLU A 17 5.85 0.18 -25.39
N VAL A 18 6.89 -0.66 -25.38
CA VAL A 18 8.03 -0.50 -24.46
C VAL A 18 9.05 0.43 -25.10
N ASP A 19 8.91 1.73 -24.87
CA ASP A 19 9.85 2.76 -25.36
C ASP A 19 11.13 2.79 -24.50
N LEU A 20 11.93 1.71 -24.55
CA LEU A 20 13.19 1.60 -23.82
C LEU A 20 14.30 2.36 -24.57
N LYS A 21 14.61 3.57 -24.10
CA LYS A 21 15.68 4.41 -24.67
C LYS A 21 17.04 4.01 -24.11
N ALA A 22 18.07 3.93 -24.96
CA ALA A 22 19.45 3.64 -24.53
C ALA A 22 19.93 4.61 -23.42
N SER A 23 19.49 5.88 -23.45
CA SER A 23 19.79 6.87 -22.42
C SER A 23 19.31 6.50 -21.01
N SER A 24 18.36 5.57 -20.88
CA SER A 24 17.88 5.06 -19.58
C SER A 24 18.97 4.29 -18.81
N ILE A 25 20.02 3.79 -19.48
CA ILE A 25 21.16 3.12 -18.85
C ILE A 25 21.87 4.00 -17.82
N LYS A 26 21.80 5.34 -17.98
CA LYS A 26 22.35 6.31 -17.02
C LYS A 26 21.83 6.11 -15.60
N LYS A 27 20.62 5.56 -15.43
CA LYS A 27 20.05 5.25 -14.11
C LYS A 27 20.79 4.09 -13.42
N TYR A 28 21.29 3.13 -14.20
CA TYR A 28 21.99 1.94 -13.73
C TYR A 28 23.49 2.17 -13.52
N LEU A 29 24.08 3.12 -14.24
CA LEU A 29 25.51 3.46 -14.13
C LEU A 29 25.85 4.35 -12.92
N LYS A 30 24.84 4.79 -12.15
CA LYS A 30 25.07 5.55 -10.91
C LYS A 30 25.28 4.58 -9.75
N PRO A 31 26.26 4.83 -8.85
CA PRO A 31 26.37 4.07 -7.62
C PRO A 31 25.08 4.17 -6.81
N ASN A 32 24.61 3.02 -6.30
CA ASN A 32 23.53 3.02 -5.32
C ASN A 32 23.99 3.70 -4.03
N THR A 33 23.11 4.47 -3.41
CA THR A 33 23.35 5.08 -2.10
C THR A 33 22.60 4.31 -1.02
N ILE A 34 23.19 4.24 0.17
CA ILE A 34 22.56 3.68 1.35
C ILE A 34 21.36 4.56 1.73
N GLN A 35 21.52 5.89 1.67
CA GLN A 35 20.41 6.83 1.83
C GLN A 35 19.29 6.67 0.81
N GLY A 36 19.53 6.05 -0.35
CA GLY A 36 18.49 5.65 -1.29
C GLY A 36 17.45 4.71 -0.68
N ARG A 37 17.78 4.04 0.43
CA ARG A 37 16.88 3.19 1.22
C ARG A 37 16.24 3.89 2.41
N LYS A 38 16.45 5.19 2.61
CA LYS A 38 15.89 5.95 3.75
C LYS A 38 14.38 5.81 3.85
N SER A 39 13.66 5.85 2.72
CA SER A 39 12.21 5.66 2.70
C SER A 39 11.79 4.25 3.13
N THR A 40 12.56 3.21 2.77
CA THR A 40 12.35 1.84 3.23
C THR A 40 12.50 1.74 4.75
N PHE A 41 13.57 2.32 5.31
CA PHE A 41 13.76 2.35 6.76
C PHE A 41 12.69 3.19 7.46
N SER A 42 12.36 4.39 6.97
CA SER A 42 11.26 5.20 7.50
C SER A 42 9.95 4.41 7.55
N ASN A 43 9.62 3.68 6.48
CA ASN A 43 8.42 2.85 6.46
C ASN A 43 8.49 1.71 7.49
N ALA A 44 9.65 1.08 7.69
CA ALA A 44 9.81 0.03 8.69
C ALA A 44 9.61 0.57 10.12
N PHE A 45 10.22 1.72 10.45
CA PHE A 45 10.02 2.38 11.74
C PHE A 45 8.56 2.77 11.98
N ALA A 46 7.90 3.37 10.99
CA ALA A 46 6.49 3.70 11.10
C ALA A 46 5.61 2.43 11.24
N SER A 47 5.92 1.37 10.50
CA SER A 47 5.15 0.12 10.56
C SER A 47 5.30 -0.59 11.91
N ALA A 48 6.45 -0.46 12.58
CA ALA A 48 6.67 -1.06 13.90
C ALA A 48 5.82 -0.44 15.01
N LEU A 49 5.41 0.83 14.86
CA LEU A 49 4.49 1.52 15.77
C LEU A 49 3.03 1.48 15.29
N ALA A 50 2.78 1.03 14.06
CA ALA A 50 1.44 1.02 13.52
C ALA A 50 0.57 0.01 14.29
N PRO A 51 -0.70 0.35 14.58
CA PRO A 51 -1.57 -0.55 15.32
C PRO A 51 -1.89 -1.80 14.51
N TYR A 52 -2.23 -2.87 15.21
CA TYR A 52 -2.70 -4.12 14.59
C TYR A 52 -3.80 -4.73 15.44
N ASP A 53 -4.72 -5.43 14.79
CA ASP A 53 -5.75 -6.20 15.48
C ASP A 53 -5.24 -7.63 15.73
N THR A 54 -5.66 -8.20 16.86
CA THR A 54 -5.55 -9.65 17.04
C THR A 54 -6.61 -10.33 16.18
N TYR A 55 -6.26 -11.47 15.57
CA TYR A 55 -7.21 -12.22 14.77
C TYR A 55 -8.44 -12.62 15.59
N SER A 56 -9.62 -12.35 15.04
CA SER A 56 -10.91 -12.76 15.57
C SER A 56 -11.79 -13.19 14.40
N GLU A 57 -12.13 -14.47 14.35
CA GLU A 57 -12.98 -15.03 13.29
C GLU A 57 -14.32 -14.29 13.19
N ALA A 58 -14.96 -13.99 14.32
CA ALA A 58 -16.21 -13.26 14.37
C ALA A 58 -16.08 -11.83 13.80
N ALA A 59 -15.02 -11.11 14.16
CA ALA A 59 -14.79 -9.75 13.66
C ALA A 59 -14.44 -9.73 12.17
N VAL A 60 -13.71 -10.74 11.68
CA VAL A 60 -13.45 -10.90 10.24
C VAL A 60 -14.73 -11.21 9.49
N ALA A 61 -15.54 -12.16 9.99
CA ALA A 61 -16.81 -12.53 9.37
C ALA A 61 -17.78 -11.34 9.28
N GLU A 62 -17.89 -10.56 10.35
CA GLU A 62 -18.68 -9.31 10.39
C GLU A 62 -18.17 -8.31 9.34
N ALA A 63 -16.87 -8.04 9.31
CA ALA A 63 -16.28 -7.09 8.36
C ALA A 63 -16.46 -7.54 6.91
N ILE A 64 -16.30 -8.84 6.60
CA ILE A 64 -16.56 -9.38 5.27
C ILE A 64 -18.05 -9.29 4.91
N GLY A 65 -18.95 -9.50 5.87
CA GLY A 65 -20.39 -9.29 5.70
C GLY A 65 -20.75 -7.86 5.31
N ASP A 66 -20.09 -6.85 5.90
CA ASP A 66 -20.31 -5.44 5.54
C ASP A 66 -19.94 -5.10 4.08
N LEU A 67 -19.05 -5.91 3.48
CA LEU A 67 -18.68 -5.84 2.07
C LEU A 67 -19.65 -6.60 1.14
N ASP A 68 -20.76 -7.10 1.68
CA ASP A 68 -21.73 -8.00 1.02
C ASP A 68 -21.08 -9.29 0.48
N GLN A 69 -20.10 -9.84 1.20
CA GLN A 69 -19.45 -11.11 0.85
C GLN A 69 -19.68 -12.18 1.93
N ASP A 70 -19.60 -13.44 1.52
CA ASP A 70 -19.74 -14.59 2.40
C ASP A 70 -18.35 -15.02 2.91
N PRO A 71 -18.05 -14.92 4.22
CA PRO A 71 -16.75 -15.28 4.76
C PRO A 71 -16.42 -16.77 4.66
N ALA A 72 -17.39 -17.63 4.35
CA ALA A 72 -17.17 -19.07 4.13
C ALA A 72 -16.82 -19.43 2.67
N LYS A 73 -16.76 -18.44 1.76
CA LYS A 73 -16.50 -18.64 0.32
C LYS A 73 -15.27 -17.86 -0.16
N ASP A 74 -14.88 -18.13 -1.40
CA ASP A 74 -13.87 -17.34 -2.08
C ASP A 74 -14.31 -15.88 -2.18
N LEU A 75 -13.40 -14.98 -1.81
CA LEU A 75 -13.65 -13.55 -1.78
C LEU A 75 -13.37 -12.90 -3.13
N TYR A 76 -14.12 -11.85 -3.43
CA TYR A 76 -13.98 -11.04 -4.62
C TYR A 76 -13.40 -9.67 -4.29
N CYS A 77 -12.73 -9.10 -5.28
CA CYS A 77 -12.09 -7.82 -5.19
C CYS A 77 -13.13 -6.72 -5.00
N VAL A 78 -13.04 -5.98 -3.91
CA VAL A 78 -13.96 -4.86 -3.62
C VAL A 78 -13.93 -3.75 -4.69
N TYR A 79 -12.85 -3.68 -5.48
CA TYR A 79 -12.66 -2.64 -6.49
C TYR A 79 -13.14 -3.04 -7.89
N CYS A 80 -13.06 -4.32 -8.27
CA CYS A 80 -13.33 -4.77 -9.64
C CYS A 80 -14.14 -6.06 -9.76
N GLU A 81 -14.54 -6.66 -8.64
CA GLU A 81 -15.36 -7.89 -8.52
C GLU A 81 -14.77 -9.15 -9.16
N LYS A 82 -13.53 -9.09 -9.65
CA LYS A 82 -12.73 -10.28 -9.97
C LYS A 82 -12.27 -10.98 -8.69
N GLU A 83 -11.88 -12.24 -8.79
CA GLU A 83 -11.31 -12.99 -7.66
C GLU A 83 -10.23 -12.21 -6.90
N ALA A 84 -10.34 -12.20 -5.58
CA ALA A 84 -9.33 -11.61 -4.73
C ALA A 84 -8.09 -12.52 -4.68
N ALA A 85 -6.92 -11.89 -4.63
CA ALA A 85 -5.64 -12.61 -4.58
C ALA A 85 -4.68 -12.01 -3.53
N THR A 86 -5.08 -10.92 -2.88
CA THR A 86 -4.34 -10.22 -1.82
C THR A 86 -5.31 -9.37 -1.01
N TRP A 87 -4.80 -8.82 0.10
CA TRP A 87 -5.46 -7.79 0.88
C TRP A 87 -4.85 -6.42 0.55
N ASP A 88 -5.70 -5.39 0.41
CA ASP A 88 -5.27 -3.99 0.27
C ASP A 88 -5.51 -3.24 1.58
N HIS A 89 -4.56 -2.37 1.93
CA HIS A 89 -4.74 -1.39 3.00
C HIS A 89 -5.57 -0.23 2.46
N VAL A 90 -6.83 -0.13 2.88
CA VAL A 90 -7.76 0.94 2.44
C VAL A 90 -7.13 2.32 2.65
N PHE A 91 -6.55 2.51 3.84
CA PHE A 91 -5.73 3.65 4.21
C PHE A 91 -4.26 3.26 4.34
N ASN A 92 -3.39 4.10 3.79
CA ASN A 92 -1.95 3.89 3.83
C ASN A 92 -1.47 3.76 5.28
N ARG A 93 -0.62 2.76 5.58
CA ARG A 93 -0.01 2.59 6.91
C ARG A 93 0.96 3.71 7.30
N VAL A 94 1.61 4.31 6.30
CA VAL A 94 2.66 5.31 6.49
C VAL A 94 2.38 6.51 5.60
N VAL A 95 2.34 7.70 6.20
CA VAL A 95 2.17 8.99 5.52
C VAL A 95 3.35 9.87 5.89
N LYS A 96 4.07 10.39 4.87
CA LYS A 96 5.26 11.23 5.06
C LYS A 96 6.37 10.65 5.98
N GLY A 97 6.44 9.33 6.10
CA GLY A 97 7.45 8.64 6.93
C GLY A 97 7.04 8.46 8.39
N GLU A 98 5.79 8.78 8.73
CA GLU A 98 5.16 8.57 10.03
C GLU A 98 3.99 7.60 9.90
N PHE A 99 3.64 6.90 10.98
CA PHE A 99 2.51 5.97 10.93
C PHE A 99 1.20 6.76 10.83
N SER A 100 0.24 6.24 10.06
CA SER A 100 -1.02 6.94 9.76
C SER A 100 -2.12 6.74 10.79
N GLY A 101 -1.88 5.88 11.78
CA GLY A 101 -2.83 5.40 12.78
C GLY A 101 -3.74 4.25 12.32
N HIS A 102 -3.66 3.81 11.06
CA HIS A 102 -4.58 2.78 10.53
C HIS A 102 -4.03 1.34 10.58
N GLY A 103 -2.72 1.18 10.36
CA GLY A 103 -2.01 -0.08 10.57
C GLY A 103 -2.61 -1.36 9.94
N HIS A 104 -2.35 -2.51 10.57
CA HIS A 104 -2.85 -3.84 10.18
C HIS A 104 -4.13 -4.19 10.94
N ARG A 105 -5.20 -3.47 10.62
CA ARG A 105 -6.51 -3.66 11.23
C ARG A 105 -7.46 -4.39 10.31
N ILE A 106 -8.37 -5.16 10.88
CA ILE A 106 -9.41 -5.90 10.15
C ILE A 106 -10.17 -4.93 9.25
N ARG A 107 -10.64 -3.80 9.81
CA ARG A 107 -11.37 -2.76 9.08
C ARG A 107 -10.49 -1.77 8.30
N ASN A 108 -9.22 -2.10 8.07
CA ASN A 108 -8.35 -1.43 7.10
C ASN A 108 -7.89 -2.39 5.98
N LEU A 109 -8.30 -3.66 6.00
CA LEU A 109 -7.87 -4.68 5.06
C LEU A 109 -9.05 -5.20 4.24
N VAL A 110 -9.06 -4.92 2.94
CA VAL A 110 -10.11 -5.38 2.02
C VAL A 110 -9.58 -6.42 1.03
N PRO A 111 -10.37 -7.44 0.67
CA PRO A 111 -9.99 -8.39 -0.36
C PRO A 111 -9.90 -7.68 -1.72
N CYS A 112 -8.81 -7.88 -2.45
CA CYS A 112 -8.61 -7.30 -3.77
C CYS A 112 -7.74 -8.17 -4.69
N CYS A 113 -7.82 -7.93 -6.00
CA CYS A 113 -6.92 -8.54 -6.96
C CYS A 113 -5.58 -7.78 -7.00
N ARG A 114 -4.50 -8.44 -7.42
CA ARG A 114 -3.15 -7.84 -7.49
C ARG A 114 -3.11 -6.57 -8.33
N THR A 115 -3.77 -6.57 -9.48
CA THR A 115 -3.82 -5.42 -10.40
C THR A 115 -4.47 -4.19 -9.75
N CYS A 116 -5.56 -4.36 -9.01
CA CYS A 116 -6.21 -3.24 -8.32
C CYS A 116 -5.34 -2.72 -7.17
N ASN A 117 -4.75 -3.62 -6.38
CA ASN A 117 -3.83 -3.25 -5.30
C ASN A 117 -2.67 -2.38 -5.82
N GLU A 118 -2.00 -2.83 -6.88
CA GLU A 118 -0.88 -2.12 -7.50
C GLU A 118 -1.30 -0.78 -8.11
N ARG A 119 -2.42 -0.74 -8.83
CA ARG A 119 -2.92 0.50 -9.48
C ARG A 119 -3.42 1.54 -8.48
N LYS A 120 -4.08 1.11 -7.40
CA LYS A 120 -4.44 1.99 -6.29
C LYS A 120 -3.17 2.59 -5.70
N GLY A 121 -2.23 1.73 -5.31
CA GLY A 121 -1.02 2.13 -4.60
C GLY A 121 -1.37 2.99 -3.40
N LYS A 122 -0.87 4.24 -3.37
CA LYS A 122 -1.10 5.18 -2.26
C LYS A 122 -2.37 6.03 -2.38
N LYS A 123 -3.16 5.89 -3.45
CA LYS A 123 -4.36 6.71 -3.66
C LYS A 123 -5.41 6.38 -2.60
N HIS A 124 -6.20 7.38 -2.24
CA HIS A 124 -7.38 7.17 -1.43
C HIS A 124 -8.36 6.23 -2.16
N TRP A 125 -8.96 5.28 -1.46
CA TRP A 125 -9.81 4.24 -2.04
C TRP A 125 -10.97 4.81 -2.88
N LYS A 126 -11.61 5.89 -2.39
CA LYS A 126 -12.71 6.57 -3.10
C LYS A 126 -12.22 7.18 -4.41
N THR A 127 -11.09 7.89 -4.40
CA THR A 127 -10.45 8.43 -5.62
C THR A 127 -10.06 7.32 -6.59
N PHE A 128 -9.65 6.15 -6.08
CA PHE A 128 -9.32 5.02 -6.95
C PHE A 128 -10.57 4.41 -7.60
N LEU A 129 -11.68 4.27 -6.88
CA LEU A 129 -12.96 3.85 -7.45
C LEU A 129 -13.47 4.84 -8.51
N GLU A 130 -13.31 6.14 -8.29
CA GLU A 130 -13.62 7.16 -9.30
C GLU A 130 -12.78 6.99 -10.58
N LEU A 131 -11.49 6.67 -10.45
CA LEU A 131 -10.62 6.40 -11.60
C LEU A 131 -10.97 5.09 -12.33
N LEU A 132 -11.49 4.09 -11.62
CA LEU A 132 -11.96 2.85 -12.25
C LEU A 132 -13.32 3.03 -12.93
N ASN A 133 -14.15 3.94 -12.41
CA ASN A 133 -15.49 4.26 -12.88
C ASN A 133 -16.35 3.04 -13.27
N PRO A 134 -16.52 2.04 -12.38
CA PRO A 134 -17.41 0.90 -12.66
C PRO A 134 -18.88 1.35 -12.67
N GLU A 135 -19.74 0.61 -13.36
CA GLU A 135 -21.17 0.94 -13.48
C GLU A 135 -21.88 0.97 -12.11
N ASP A 136 -21.52 0.09 -11.20
CA ASP A 136 -22.06 -0.04 -9.84
C ASP A 136 -21.23 0.71 -8.77
N LYS A 137 -20.47 1.73 -9.17
CA LYS A 137 -19.56 2.50 -8.29
C LYS A 137 -20.19 2.92 -6.97
N GLU A 138 -21.40 3.47 -6.99
CA GLU A 138 -22.09 3.92 -5.77
C GLU A 138 -22.39 2.78 -4.80
N GLN A 139 -22.69 1.58 -5.32
CA GLN A 139 -22.92 0.39 -4.49
C GLN A 139 -21.60 -0.06 -3.85
N ARG A 140 -20.48 -0.01 -4.58
CA ARG A 140 -19.13 -0.29 -4.03
C ARG A 140 -18.74 0.72 -2.96
N ILE A 141 -19.02 2.01 -3.18
CA ILE A 141 -18.81 3.06 -2.18
C ILE A 141 -19.63 2.77 -0.91
N GLY A 142 -20.91 2.43 -1.05
CA GLY A 142 -21.76 2.10 0.10
C GLY A 142 -21.26 0.90 0.90
N ARG A 143 -20.82 -0.18 0.24
CA ARG A 143 -20.19 -1.36 0.88
C ARG A 143 -18.93 -0.97 1.67
N MET A 144 -18.05 -0.19 1.03
CA MET A 144 -16.83 0.31 1.66
C MET A 144 -17.13 1.22 2.86
N GLU A 145 -18.11 2.11 2.76
CA GLU A 145 -18.50 3.00 3.85
C GLU A 145 -19.06 2.21 5.05
N ARG A 146 -19.89 1.18 4.83
CA ARG A 146 -20.33 0.26 5.89
C ARG A 146 -19.14 -0.47 6.55
N PHE A 147 -18.26 -1.05 5.73
CA PHE A 147 -17.05 -1.74 6.21
C PHE A 147 -16.17 -0.84 7.09
N LEU A 148 -16.08 0.45 6.77
CA LEU A 148 -15.26 1.40 7.51
C LEU A 148 -15.96 2.00 8.75
N HIS A 149 -17.30 1.97 8.81
CA HIS A 149 -18.09 2.70 9.80
C HIS A 149 -17.83 2.26 11.25
N ALA A 150 -17.55 0.98 11.50
CA ALA A 150 -17.52 0.46 12.86
C ALA A 150 -16.20 0.70 13.62
N HIS A 151 -15.02 0.76 12.98
CA HIS A 151 -13.75 1.04 13.67
C HIS A 151 -12.63 1.48 12.73
N ALA A 152 -12.55 2.78 12.43
CA ALA A 152 -11.40 3.36 11.72
C ALA A 152 -10.92 4.69 12.33
N ALA A 153 -11.12 4.90 13.63
CA ALA A 153 -10.39 5.97 14.28
C ALA A 153 -8.91 5.58 14.27
N PRO A 154 -8.01 6.37 13.65
CA PRO A 154 -6.59 6.13 13.79
C PRO A 154 -6.25 6.10 15.28
N ASP A 155 -5.43 5.14 15.71
CA ASP A 155 -4.81 5.31 17.03
C ASP A 155 -4.01 6.60 16.96
N ASP A 156 -4.34 7.51 17.87
CA ASP A 156 -3.67 8.79 17.90
C ASP A 156 -2.23 8.56 18.35
N TYR A 157 -1.29 9.15 17.63
CA TYR A 157 0.09 9.25 18.07
C TYR A 157 0.20 9.89 19.45
N GLU A 158 -0.77 10.73 19.82
CA GLU A 158 -0.94 11.27 21.17
C GLU A 158 -1.12 10.19 22.25
N ILE A 159 -1.75 9.05 21.94
CA ILE A 159 -1.89 7.93 22.89
C ILE A 159 -0.54 7.27 23.15
N ILE A 160 0.27 7.05 22.11
CA ILE A 160 1.62 6.49 22.27
C ILE A 160 2.51 7.46 23.04
N GLN A 161 2.47 8.75 22.68
CA GLN A 161 3.22 9.80 23.37
C GLN A 161 2.87 9.89 24.86
N SER A 162 1.59 9.74 25.22
CA SER A 162 1.15 9.84 26.62
C SER A 162 1.45 8.57 27.42
N LYS A 163 1.30 7.38 26.84
CA LYS A 163 1.45 6.11 27.56
C LYS A 163 2.89 5.60 27.64
N ALA A 164 3.73 5.92 26.66
CA ALA A 164 5.12 5.43 26.58
C ALA A 164 6.09 6.54 26.07
N PRO A 165 6.15 7.71 26.75
CA PRO A 165 6.93 8.85 26.27
C PRO A 165 8.44 8.59 26.19
N GLU A 166 8.99 7.83 27.13
CA GLU A 166 10.44 7.57 27.18
C GLU A 166 10.86 6.53 26.14
N GLU A 167 10.09 5.46 25.99
CA GLU A 167 10.31 4.45 24.96
C GLU A 167 10.18 5.05 23.56
N LEU A 168 9.17 5.89 23.33
CA LEU A 168 9.00 6.59 22.06
C LEU A 168 10.20 7.51 21.78
N ARG A 169 10.69 8.24 22.78
CA ARG A 169 11.87 9.10 22.63
C ARG A 169 13.09 8.27 22.25
N GLN A 170 13.36 7.17 22.95
CA GLN A 170 14.48 6.28 22.66
C GLN A 170 14.36 5.67 21.25
N PHE A 171 13.16 5.23 20.87
CA PHE A 171 12.87 4.71 19.54
C PHE A 171 13.18 5.74 18.43
N LEU A 172 12.78 6.99 18.62
CA LEU A 172 13.04 8.07 17.67
C LEU A 172 14.52 8.47 17.62
N GLN A 173 15.24 8.40 18.75
CA GLN A 173 16.69 8.60 18.79
C GLN A 173 17.42 7.52 18.00
N ILE A 174 17.05 6.25 18.16
CA ILE A 174 17.60 5.14 17.36
C ILE A 174 17.35 5.38 15.86
N ARG A 175 16.13 5.79 15.49
CA ARG A 175 15.80 6.15 14.09
C ARG A 175 16.72 7.24 13.54
N ALA A 176 16.94 8.30 14.32
CA ALA A 176 17.81 9.40 13.92
C ALA A 176 19.26 8.94 13.76
N GLU A 177 19.76 8.11 14.68
CA GLU A 177 21.11 7.59 14.65
C GLU A 177 21.36 6.66 13.44
N ILE A 178 20.40 5.80 13.11
CA ILE A 178 20.49 4.98 11.88
C ILE A 178 20.59 5.87 10.65
N PHE A 179 19.78 6.93 10.54
CA PHE A 179 19.87 7.84 9.39
C PHE A 179 21.19 8.61 9.33
N ARG A 180 21.76 8.97 10.48
CA ARG A 180 23.09 9.57 10.57
C ARG A 180 24.16 8.61 10.06
N LEU A 181 24.14 7.35 10.53
CA LEU A 181 25.07 6.30 10.12
C LEU A 181 24.96 5.96 8.63
N MET A 182 23.74 5.92 8.08
CA MET A 182 23.52 5.73 6.63
C MET A 182 24.19 6.85 5.81
N ALA A 183 24.07 8.10 6.26
CA ALA A 183 24.70 9.23 5.60
C ALA A 183 26.23 9.18 5.69
N GLU A 184 26.77 8.84 6.87
CA GLU A 184 28.20 8.68 7.09
C GLU A 184 28.79 7.56 6.22
N ALA A 185 28.09 6.43 6.12
CA ALA A 185 28.50 5.32 5.27
C ALA A 185 28.53 5.70 3.78
N ASP A 186 27.58 6.51 3.30
CA ASP A 186 27.59 7.03 1.92
C ASP A 186 28.81 7.94 1.66
N GLN A 187 29.16 8.81 2.61
CA GLN A 187 30.36 9.66 2.52
C GLN A 187 31.65 8.83 2.47
N LEU A 188 31.75 7.79 3.30
CA LEU A 188 32.88 6.87 3.29
C LEU A 188 32.96 6.08 1.98
N ALA A 189 31.83 5.58 1.49
CA ALA A 189 31.76 4.86 0.22
C ALA A 189 32.23 5.74 -0.95
N GLU A 190 31.90 7.03 -0.95
CA GLU A 190 32.42 7.97 -1.95
C GLU A 190 33.94 8.13 -1.87
N LYS A 191 34.49 8.31 -0.66
CA LYS A 191 35.95 8.42 -0.45
C LYS A 191 36.68 7.15 -0.90
N ILE A 192 36.13 5.98 -0.59
CA ILE A 192 36.68 4.67 -1.00
C ILE A 192 36.69 4.57 -2.52
N ARG A 193 35.56 4.86 -3.20
CA ARG A 193 35.49 4.83 -4.66
C ARG A 193 36.50 5.78 -5.31
N LYS A 194 36.61 7.02 -4.80
CA LYS A 194 37.60 7.98 -5.31
C LYS A 194 39.02 7.44 -5.22
N LYS A 195 39.41 6.90 -4.06
CA LYS A 195 40.75 6.31 -3.86
C LYS A 195 41.01 5.06 -4.70
N ALA A 196 39.99 4.23 -4.96
CA ALA A 196 40.14 3.00 -5.74
C ALA A 196 40.30 3.25 -7.25
N THR A 197 39.89 4.42 -7.73
CA THR A 197 39.99 4.82 -9.15
C THR A 197 41.13 5.81 -9.41
N THR A 198 41.95 6.11 -8.40
CA THR A 198 43.19 6.91 -8.53
C THR A 198 44.38 5.96 -8.54
#